data_AF-A0A935WB73-F1
#
_entry.id   AF-A0A935WB73-F1
#
_cell.length_a   1.000
_cell.length_b   1.000
_cell.length_c   1.000
_cell.angle_alpha   90.00
_cell.angle_beta   90.00
_cell.angle_gamma   90.00
#
_symmetry.space_group_name_H-M   'P 1'
#
loop_
_entity.id
_entity.type
_entity.pdbx_description
1 polymer ?
#
loop_
_entity_poly.entity_id
_entity_poly.type
_entity_poly.pdbx_seq_one_letter_code
_entity_poly.pdbx_strand_id
1 'polypeptide(L)'
;MKKNSNTVEFDLIGDSFQLKGRFKTFFVKPILVGVFFFSIFFSVILITKLSTYFIGSTLIFGFNIYDLFFSLIGFGIGFLTEFTRQVKKILSR
;
A
#
# COMPACT_ATOMS: atom_id res chain seq x y z
N MET A 1 -43.52 -2.88 28.16
CA MET A 1 -42.51 -2.02 27.49
C MET A 1 -42.17 -2.62 26.14
N LYS A 2 -42.72 -2.05 25.05
CA LYS A 2 -42.54 -2.53 23.68
C LYS A 2 -41.19 -2.02 23.16
N LYS A 3 -40.17 -2.89 23.11
CA LYS A 3 -38.84 -2.53 22.61
C LYS A 3 -38.98 -2.17 21.13
N ASN A 4 -38.71 -0.91 20.80
CA ASN A 4 -38.88 -0.36 19.46
C ASN A 4 -37.89 -1.05 18.50
N SER A 5 -38.42 -1.79 17.53
CA SER A 5 -37.67 -2.56 16.53
C SER A 5 -36.81 -1.69 15.61
N ASN A 6 -37.16 -0.40 15.47
CA ASN A 6 -36.56 0.48 14.46
C ASN A 6 -35.21 1.06 14.87
N THR A 7 -34.86 1.03 16.16
CA THR A 7 -33.56 1.54 16.65
C THR A 7 -32.44 0.53 16.50
N VAL A 8 -32.74 -0.78 16.44
CA VAL A 8 -31.71 -1.83 16.33
C VAL A 8 -31.16 -1.94 14.90
N GLU A 9 -31.99 -1.73 13.88
CA GLU A 9 -31.53 -1.74 12.47
C GLU A 9 -30.61 -0.57 12.12
N PHE A 10 -30.87 0.62 12.66
CA PHE A 10 -30.03 1.81 12.41
C PHE A 10 -28.63 1.69 13.02
N ASP A 11 -28.51 1.09 14.21
CA ASP A 11 -27.21 0.83 14.84
C ASP A 11 -26.40 -0.24 14.08
N LEU A 12 -27.05 -1.30 13.58
CA LEU A 12 -26.40 -2.35 12.78
C LEU A 12 -25.86 -1.84 11.43
N ILE A 13 -26.56 -0.90 10.79
CA ILE A 13 -26.11 -0.25 9.55
C ILE A 13 -24.95 0.71 9.83
N GLY A 14 -24.98 1.44 10.95
CA GLY A 14 -23.90 2.32 11.39
C GLY A 14 -22.60 1.56 11.68
N ASP A 15 -22.69 0.45 12.42
CA ASP A 15 -21.52 -0.37 12.77
C ASP A 15 -20.90 -1.10 11.58
N SER A 16 -21.72 -1.61 10.65
CA SER A 16 -21.22 -2.27 9.43
C SER A 16 -20.50 -1.31 8.48
N PHE A 17 -20.95 -0.05 8.41
CA PHE A 17 -20.27 1.00 7.65
C PHE A 17 -18.96 1.44 8.30
N GLN A 18 -18.93 1.58 9.63
CA GLN A 18 -17.73 1.89 10.42
C GLN A 18 -16.70 0.75 10.35
N LEU A 19 -17.13 -0.51 10.36
CA LEU A 19 -16.29 -1.69 10.17
C LEU A 19 -15.66 -1.70 8.77
N LYS A 20 -16.43 -1.43 7.71
CA LYS A 20 -15.88 -1.25 6.36
C LYS A 20 -14.86 -0.11 6.30
N GLY A 21 -15.10 1.00 6.99
CA GLY A 21 -14.16 2.13 7.07
C GLY A 21 -12.84 1.77 7.78
N ARG A 22 -12.90 1.03 8.90
CA ARG A 22 -11.70 0.56 9.60
C ARG A 22 -10.92 -0.49 8.81
N PHE A 23 -11.61 -1.44 8.16
CA PHE A 23 -10.95 -2.43 7.28
C PHE A 23 -10.29 -1.79 6.06
N LYS A 24 -10.97 -0.83 5.41
CA LYS A 24 -10.36 -0.04 4.33
C LYS A 24 -9.11 0.64 4.84
N THR A 25 -9.16 1.30 5.98
CA THR A 25 -7.99 2.02 6.53
C THR A 25 -6.83 1.07 6.89
N PHE A 26 -7.14 -0.14 7.35
CA PHE A 26 -6.15 -1.13 7.76
C PHE A 26 -5.32 -1.66 6.59
N PHE A 27 -5.93 -1.91 5.43
CA PHE A 27 -5.22 -2.43 4.25
C PHE A 27 -4.86 -1.37 3.20
N VAL A 28 -5.72 -0.36 2.99
CA VAL A 28 -5.46 0.69 1.99
C VAL A 28 -4.21 1.47 2.35
N LYS A 29 -4.00 1.78 3.63
CA LYS A 29 -2.85 2.58 4.04
C LYS A 29 -1.51 1.85 3.82
N PRO A 30 -1.34 0.57 4.23
CA PRO A 30 -0.18 -0.22 3.83
C PRO A 30 0.02 -0.35 2.33
N ILE A 31 -1.05 -0.56 1.56
CA ILE A 31 -0.96 -0.63 0.10
C ILE A 31 -0.46 0.69 -0.47
N LEU A 32 -0.98 1.83 0.01
CA LEU A 32 -0.58 3.15 -0.45
C LEU A 32 0.90 3.42 -0.18
N VAL A 33 1.39 3.06 1.02
CA VAL A 33 2.81 3.17 1.38
C VAL A 33 3.65 2.23 0.52
N GLY A 34 3.19 0.99 0.27
CA GLY A 34 3.85 0.07 -0.65
C GLY A 34 3.99 0.66 -2.06
N VAL A 35 2.91 1.21 -2.64
CA VAL A 35 2.95 1.84 -3.97
C VAL A 35 3.89 3.05 -4.01
N PHE A 36 3.96 3.82 -2.93
CA PHE A 36 4.90 4.93 -2.82
C PHE A 36 6.36 4.45 -2.88
N PHE A 37 6.71 3.43 -2.10
CA PHE A 37 8.06 2.85 -2.12
C PHE A 37 8.39 2.17 -3.46
N PHE A 38 7.43 1.47 -4.07
CA PHE A 38 7.55 0.94 -5.43
C PHE A 38 7.96 2.04 -6.41
N SER A 39 7.25 3.17 -6.36
CA SER A 39 7.48 4.30 -7.26
C SER A 39 8.86 4.90 -7.08
N ILE A 40 9.35 5.00 -5.84
CA ILE A 40 10.71 5.47 -5.55
C ILE A 40 11.75 4.52 -6.17
N PHE A 41 11.65 3.22 -5.91
CA PHE A 41 12.61 2.24 -6.41
C PHE A 41 12.61 2.20 -7.94
N PHE A 42 11.42 2.17 -8.54
CA PHE A 42 11.28 2.19 -9.99
C PHE A 42 11.87 3.47 -10.60
N SER A 43 11.65 4.62 -9.97
CA SER A 43 12.20 5.90 -10.43
C SER A 43 13.73 5.92 -10.35
N VAL A 44 14.32 5.39 -9.28
CA VAL A 44 15.78 5.30 -9.15
C VAL A 44 16.37 4.41 -10.24
N ILE A 45 15.76 3.25 -10.51
CA ILE A 45 16.20 2.36 -11.59
C ILE A 45 16.07 3.06 -12.95
N LEU A 46 14.95 3.73 -13.20
CA LEU A 46 14.68 4.45 -14.43
C LEU A 46 15.72 5.55 -14.66
N ILE A 47 15.98 6.40 -13.65
CA ILE A 47 16.99 7.46 -13.71
C ILE A 47 18.39 6.87 -13.95
N THR A 48 18.72 5.77 -13.28
CA THR A 48 20.03 5.13 -13.41
C THR A 48 20.23 4.63 -14.83
N LYS A 49 19.28 3.86 -15.37
CA LYS A 49 19.34 3.34 -16.74
C LYS A 49 19.34 4.44 -17.79
N LEU A 50 18.55 5.48 -17.57
CA LEU A 50 18.51 6.64 -18.44
C LEU A 50 19.87 7.34 -18.45
N SER A 51 20.50 7.52 -17.29
CA SER A 51 21.83 8.12 -17.17
C SER A 51 22.89 7.27 -17.87
N THR A 52 22.88 5.95 -17.68
CA THR A 52 23.82 5.02 -18.35
C THR A 52 23.68 5.05 -19.87
N TYR A 53 22.44 5.15 -20.37
CA TYR A 53 22.16 5.31 -21.79
C TYR A 53 22.68 6.64 -22.33
N PHE A 54 22.43 7.76 -21.63
CA PHE A 54 22.90 9.08 -22.05
C PHE A 54 24.44 9.21 -22.08
N ILE A 55 25.14 8.53 -21.17
CA ILE A 55 26.61 8.50 -21.14
C ILE A 55 27.17 7.59 -22.26
N GLY A 56 26.32 6.88 -23.00
CA GLY A 56 26.72 5.97 -24.09
C GLY A 56 27.31 4.65 -23.60
N SER A 57 27.18 4.35 -22.30
CA SER A 57 27.66 3.10 -21.70
C SER A 57 26.76 1.91 -22.09
N THR A 58 25.47 2.15 -22.32
CA THR A 58 24.54 1.18 -22.89
C THR A 58 23.95 1.68 -24.21
N LEU A 59 24.00 0.83 -25.25
CA LEU A 59 23.48 1.15 -26.59
C LEU A 59 21.95 1.08 -26.69
N ILE A 60 21.29 0.37 -25.77
CA ILE A 60 19.85 0.12 -25.80
C ILE A 60 19.25 0.49 -24.45
N PHE A 61 18.23 1.35 -24.46
CA PHE A 61 17.40 1.63 -23.30
C PHE A 61 16.26 0.61 -23.23
N GLY A 62 16.18 -0.14 -22.13
CA GLY A 62 15.15 -1.16 -21.96
C GLY A 62 14.90 -1.54 -20.51
N PHE A 63 13.66 -1.91 -20.22
CA PHE A 63 13.25 -2.48 -18.93
C PHE A 63 13.36 -4.00 -18.96
N ASN A 64 13.92 -4.55 -17.89
CA ASN A 64 13.99 -5.97 -17.65
C ASN A 64 13.02 -6.33 -16.53
N ILE A 65 12.52 -7.56 -16.51
CA ILE A 65 11.66 -8.08 -15.45
C ILE A 65 12.32 -7.93 -14.07
N TYR A 66 13.65 -7.99 -13.99
CA TYR A 66 14.38 -7.76 -12.75
C TYR A 66 14.18 -6.35 -12.18
N ASP A 67 14.00 -5.32 -13.02
CA ASP A 67 13.73 -3.96 -12.55
C ASP A 67 12.37 -3.87 -11.84
N LEU A 68 11.40 -4.61 -12.38
CA LEU A 68 10.08 -4.75 -11.78
C LEU A 68 10.17 -5.50 -10.45
N PHE A 69 10.92 -6.61 -10.40
CA PHE A 69 11.13 -7.36 -9.16
C PHE A 69 11.80 -6.52 -8.07
N PHE A 70 12.83 -5.74 -8.41
CA PHE A 70 13.45 -4.82 -7.44
C PHE A 70 12.47 -3.76 -6.93
N SER A 71 11.61 -3.24 -7.81
CA SER A 71 10.57 -2.29 -7.42
C SER A 71 9.49 -2.93 -6.53
N LEU A 72 9.14 -4.20 -6.80
CA LEU A 72 8.22 -5.01 -5.97
C LEU A 72 8.80 -5.32 -4.59
N ILE A 73 10.13 -5.46 -4.45
CA ILE A 73 10.76 -5.54 -3.13
C ILE A 73 10.52 -4.24 -2.36
N GLY A 74 10.70 -3.08 -3.00
CA GLY A 74 10.35 -1.78 -2.43
C GLY A 74 8.89 -1.72 -1.97
N PHE A 75 7.96 -2.19 -2.82
CA PHE A 75 6.55 -2.35 -2.44
C PHE A 75 6.38 -3.19 -1.18
N GLY A 76 6.98 -4.39 -1.15
CA GLY A 76 6.87 -5.32 -0.04
C GLY A 76 7.35 -4.70 1.26
N ILE A 77 8.52 -4.04 1.25
CA ILE A 77 9.07 -3.36 2.42
C ILE A 77 8.12 -2.26 2.93
N GLY A 78 7.64 -1.39 2.03
CA GLY A 78 6.70 -0.31 2.39
C GLY A 78 5.39 -0.85 2.96
N PHE A 79 4.84 -1.89 2.32
CA PHE A 79 3.64 -2.58 2.76
C PHE A 79 3.82 -3.20 4.14
N LEU A 80 4.85 -4.04 4.34
CA LEU A 80 5.09 -4.72 5.62
C LEU A 80 5.34 -3.74 6.76
N THR A 81 6.06 -2.64 6.50
CA THR A 81 6.36 -1.63 7.52
C THR A 81 5.09 -1.00 8.06
N GLU A 82 4.22 -0.52 7.17
CA GLU A 82 2.98 0.12 7.57
C GLU A 82 1.95 -0.90 8.07
N PHE A 83 1.90 -2.10 7.50
CA PHE A 83 1.03 -3.18 7.96
C PHE A 83 1.37 -3.59 9.40
N THR A 84 2.64 -3.84 9.69
CA THR A 84 3.11 -4.20 11.04
C THR A 84 2.82 -3.08 12.03
N ARG A 85 2.96 -1.81 11.61
CA ARG A 85 2.60 -0.65 12.43
C ARG A 85 1.11 -0.63 12.77
N GLN A 86 0.25 -0.93 11.80
CA GLN A 86 -1.20 -1.00 12.00
C GLN A 86 -1.58 -2.17 12.92
N VAL A 87 -0.98 -3.35 12.73
CA VAL A 87 -1.17 -4.52 13.61
C VAL A 87 -0.76 -4.20 15.05
N LYS A 88 0.43 -3.63 15.25
CA LYS A 88 0.92 -3.24 16.57
C LYS A 88 -0.02 -2.26 17.28
N LYS A 89 -0.58 -1.29 16.54
CA LYS A 89 -1.51 -0.30 17.08
C LYS A 89 -2.83 -0.94 17.55
N ILE A 90 -3.26 -2.02 16.91
CA ILE A 90 -4.45 -2.79 17.33
C ILE A 90 -4.13 -3.63 18.56
N LEU A 91 -2.99 -4.32 18.59
CA LEU A 91 -2.60 -5.23 19.68
C LEU A 91 -2.27 -4.49 20.99
N SER A 92 -1.84 -3.23 20.91
CA SER A 92 -1.50 -2.40 22.08
C SER A 92 -2.71 -1.69 22.73
N ARG A 93 -3.93 -1.96 22.26
CA ARG A 93 -5.19 -1.48 22.87
C ARG A 93 -5.86 -2.60 23.63
#